data_AF-A0A673NP34-F1
#
_entry.id   AF-A0A673NP34-F1
#
_cell.length_a   1.000
_cell.length_b   1.000
_cell.length_c   1.000
_cell.angle_alpha   90.00
_cell.angle_beta   90.00
_cell.angle_gamma   90.00
#
_symmetry.space_group_name_H-M   'P 1'
#
loop_
_entity.id
_entity.type
_entity.pdbx_description
1 polymer ?
#
loop_
_entity_poly.entity_id
_entity_poly.type
_entity_poly.pdbx_seq_one_letter_code
_entity_poly.pdbx_strand_id
1 'polypeptide(L)'
;PNMVQEFHVLRCFSSRAFQVQQVKKSMKWTCKVCGEKQSLMQEFGRGTAADCRRHVQKLNTLRGQMLEMNKVKHRCPVRSNTYAN
;
A
#
# COMPACT_ATOMS: atom_id res chain seq x y z
N PRO A 1 -32.59 -12.74 -4.40
CA PRO A 1 -31.66 -12.13 -3.41
C PRO A 1 -30.38 -11.65 -4.11
N ASN A 2 -30.19 -10.33 -4.21
CA ASN A 2 -28.94 -9.76 -4.74
C ASN A 2 -27.80 -10.07 -3.77
N MET A 3 -26.93 -11.02 -4.13
CA MET A 3 -25.71 -11.26 -3.37
C MET A 3 -24.81 -10.04 -3.53
N VAL A 4 -24.73 -9.21 -2.50
CA VAL A 4 -23.80 -8.08 -2.49
C VAL A 4 -22.39 -8.64 -2.46
N GLN A 5 -21.63 -8.38 -3.52
CA GLN A 5 -20.25 -8.83 -3.60
C GLN A 5 -19.38 -8.09 -2.58
N GLU A 6 -18.79 -8.83 -1.64
CA GLU A 6 -17.86 -8.27 -0.66
C GLU A 6 -16.45 -8.11 -1.23
N PHE A 7 -15.78 -7.07 -0.73
CA PHE A 7 -14.39 -6.73 -1.02
C PHE A 7 -13.62 -6.54 0.27
N HIS A 8 -12.30 -6.78 0.21
CA HIS A 8 -11.38 -6.49 1.31
C HIS A 8 -10.16 -5.70 0.83
N VAL A 9 -9.45 -5.12 1.78
CA VAL A 9 -8.23 -4.35 1.57
C VAL A 9 -7.04 -5.16 2.06
N LEU A 10 -6.09 -5.44 1.16
CA LEU A 10 -4.89 -6.23 1.45
C LEU A 10 -3.63 -5.40 1.23
N ARG A 11 -2.55 -5.73 1.96
CA ARG A 11 -1.23 -5.13 1.79
C ARG A 11 -0.27 -6.11 1.12
N CYS A 12 0.41 -5.68 0.06
CA CYS A 12 1.45 -6.49 -0.59
C CYS A 12 2.68 -6.65 0.31
N PHE A 13 3.30 -7.83 0.36
CA PHE A 13 4.52 -8.05 1.15
C PHE A 13 5.75 -7.32 0.58
N SER A 14 5.87 -7.30 -0.75
CA SER A 14 7.03 -6.72 -1.45
C SER A 14 6.90 -5.19 -1.60
N SER A 15 5.92 -4.72 -2.37
CA SER A 15 5.75 -3.28 -2.63
C SER A 15 5.17 -2.50 -1.43
N ARG A 16 4.59 -3.19 -0.44
CA ARG A 16 3.79 -2.59 0.66
C ARG A 16 2.54 -1.82 0.20
N ALA A 17 2.20 -1.85 -1.09
CA ALA A 17 1.02 -1.17 -1.62
C ALA A 17 -0.27 -1.86 -1.14
N PHE A 18 -1.28 -1.04 -0.82
CA PHE A 18 -2.61 -1.50 -0.45
C PHE A 18 -3.49 -1.65 -1.68
N GLN A 19 -4.29 -2.71 -1.74
CA GLN A 19 -5.10 -3.06 -2.89
C GLN A 19 -6.47 -3.58 -2.48
N VAL A 20 -7.48 -3.24 -3.29
CA VAL A 20 -8.81 -3.82 -3.16
C VAL A 20 -8.81 -5.17 -3.86
N GLN A 21 -9.30 -6.20 -3.18
CA GLN A 21 -9.54 -7.52 -3.75
C GLN A 21 -10.98 -7.94 -3.46
N GLN A 22 -11.58 -8.67 -4.39
CA GLN A 22 -12.87 -9.30 -4.17
C GLN A 22 -12.68 -10.49 -3.23
N VAL A 23 -13.56 -10.62 -2.23
CA VAL A 23 -13.50 -11.77 -1.33
C VAL A 23 -13.82 -13.03 -2.14
N LYS A 24 -12.88 -13.97 -2.15
CA LYS A 24 -12.97 -15.27 -2.82
C LYS A 24 -12.65 -16.36 -1.82
N LYS A 25 -13.04 -17.60 -2.15
CA LYS A 25 -12.69 -18.79 -1.34
C LYS A 25 -11.17 -19.04 -1.33
N SER A 26 -10.47 -18.68 -2.40
CA SER A 26 -9.01 -18.77 -2.49
C SER A 26 -8.36 -17.64 -1.72
N MET A 27 -7.38 -17.99 -0.88
CA MET A 27 -6.55 -17.03 -0.15
C MET A 27 -5.35 -16.52 -0.98
N LYS A 28 -5.26 -16.86 -2.27
CA LYS A 28 -4.15 -16.41 -3.14
C LYS A 28 -4.56 -15.21 -3.98
N TRP A 29 -3.66 -14.22 -4.10
CA TRP A 29 -3.86 -13.04 -4.93
C TRP A 29 -2.54 -12.56 -5.54
N THR A 30 -2.65 -11.72 -6.58
CA THR A 30 -1.49 -11.15 -7.27
C THR A 30 -1.46 -9.64 -7.10
N CYS A 31 -0.32 -9.12 -6.67
CA CYS A 31 -0.10 -7.69 -6.58
C CYS A 31 -0.16 -7.05 -7.98
N LYS A 32 -1.06 -6.09 -8.20
CA LYS A 32 -1.12 -5.34 -9.46
C LYS A 32 -0.01 -4.30 -9.64
N VAL A 33 0.71 -3.97 -8.56
CA VAL A 33 1.80 -3.00 -8.60
C VAL A 33 3.15 -3.66 -8.91
N CYS A 34 3.48 -4.77 -8.26
CA CYS A 34 4.78 -5.45 -8.43
C CYS A 34 4.69 -6.82 -9.09
N GLY A 35 3.50 -7.35 -9.40
CA GLY A 35 3.32 -8.63 -10.08
C GLY A 35 3.44 -9.88 -9.19
N GLU A 36 3.88 -9.74 -7.94
CA GLU A 36 4.10 -10.88 -7.05
C GLU A 36 2.82 -11.64 -6.70
N LYS A 37 2.90 -12.98 -6.74
CA LYS A 37 1.85 -13.88 -6.25
C LYS A 37 2.05 -14.09 -4.75
N GLN A 38 0.99 -13.95 -3.99
CA GLN A 38 1.07 -13.91 -2.53
C GLN A 38 -0.20 -14.46 -1.89
N SER A 39 -0.05 -14.95 -0.67
CA SER A 39 -1.16 -15.40 0.16
C SER A 39 -1.73 -14.22 0.94
N LEU A 40 -3.03 -14.26 1.22
CA LEU A 40 -3.71 -13.37 2.14
C LEU A 40 -3.24 -13.70 3.55
N MET A 41 -2.54 -12.75 4.17
CA MET A 41 -2.09 -12.86 5.56
C MET A 41 -2.96 -12.05 6.52
N GLN A 42 -3.33 -10.82 6.11
CA GLN A 42 -4.08 -9.89 6.94
C GLN A 42 -5.00 -9.03 6.08
N GLU A 43 -6.23 -8.84 6.57
CA GLU A 43 -7.18 -7.87 6.04
C GLU A 43 -7.06 -6.54 6.79
N PHE A 44 -7.00 -5.43 6.06
CA PHE A 44 -6.92 -4.07 6.59
C PHE A 44 -8.27 -3.34 6.52
N GLY A 45 -9.30 -4.00 5.99
CA GLY A 45 -10.65 -3.50 5.86
C GLY A 45 -11.48 -4.44 4.99
N ARG A 46 -12.79 -4.42 5.18
CA ARG A 46 -13.76 -5.21 4.41
C ARG A 46 -15.07 -4.43 4.27
N GLY A 47 -15.75 -4.58 3.14
CA GLY A 47 -17.03 -3.92 2.90
C GLY A 47 -17.37 -3.80 1.42
N THR A 48 -18.09 -2.73 1.07
CA THR A 48 -18.44 -2.44 -0.33
C THR A 48 -17.20 -2.07 -1.15
N ALA A 49 -17.30 -2.20 -2.47
CA ALA A 49 -16.23 -1.76 -3.37
C ALA A 49 -15.91 -0.26 -3.21
N ALA A 50 -16.91 0.57 -2.95
CA ALA A 50 -16.73 2.01 -2.78
C ALA A 50 -15.95 2.34 -1.49
N ASP A 51 -16.30 1.70 -0.38
CA ASP A 51 -15.61 1.86 0.90
C ASP A 51 -14.16 1.40 0.81
N CYS A 52 -13.93 0.21 0.22
CA CYS A 52 -12.59 -0.34 0.07
C CYS A 52 -11.71 0.55 -0.82
N ARG A 53 -12.26 1.13 -1.90
CA ARG A 53 -11.52 2.07 -2.76
C ARG A 53 -11.10 3.33 -2.01
N ARG A 54 -12.01 3.95 -1.24
CA ARG A 54 -11.70 5.12 -0.41
C ARG A 54 -10.62 4.79 0.63
N HIS A 55 -10.74 3.63 1.27
CA HIS A 55 -9.77 3.16 2.26
C HIS A 55 -8.38 2.97 1.62
N VAL A 56 -8.29 2.26 0.49
CA VAL A 56 -7.03 2.03 -0.24
C VAL A 56 -6.39 3.35 -0.68
N GLN A 57 -7.18 4.31 -1.16
CA GLN A 57 -6.67 5.63 -1.53
C GLN A 57 -5.98 6.29 -0.33
N LYS A 58 -6.65 6.36 0.83
CA LYS A 58 -6.06 6.91 2.06
C LYS A 58 -4.76 6.21 2.45
N LEU A 59 -4.76 4.87 2.50
CA LEU A 59 -3.59 4.10 2.92
C LEU A 59 -2.40 4.24 1.95
N ASN A 60 -2.65 4.28 0.64
CA ASN A 60 -1.59 4.46 -0.34
C ASN A 60 -1.06 5.90 -0.36
N THR A 61 -1.88 6.91 -0.08
CA THR A 61 -1.42 8.29 0.14
C THR A 61 -0.45 8.35 1.32
N LEU A 62 -0.81 7.74 2.46
CA LEU A 62 0.06 7.68 3.64
C LEU A 62 1.36 6.92 3.35
N ARG A 63 1.28 5.78 2.65
CA ARG A 63 2.46 5.04 2.19
C ARG A 63 3.36 5.94 1.32
N GLY A 64 2.79 6.69 0.38
CA GLY A 64 3.53 7.62 -0.48
C GLY A 64 4.26 8.67 0.34
N GLN A 65 3.57 9.33 1.28
CA GLN A 65 4.17 10.31 2.19
C GLN A 65 5.33 9.72 3.00
N MET A 66 5.18 8.51 3.55
CA MET A 66 6.26 7.84 4.28
C MET A 66 7.47 7.53 3.40
N LEU A 67 7.25 7.13 2.14
CA LEU A 67 8.34 6.88 1.19
C LEU A 67 9.09 8.17 0.86
N GLU A 68 8.38 9.29 0.66
CA GLU A 68 9.02 10.60 0.42
C GLU A 68 9.80 11.08 1.66
N MET A 69 9.22 10.98 2.87
CA MET A 69 9.93 11.34 4.11
C MET A 69 11.22 10.54 4.30
N ASN A 70 11.20 9.24 3.97
CA ASN A 70 12.39 8.40 4.05
C ASN A 70 13.48 8.83 3.05
N LYS A 71 13.12 9.34 1.87
CA LYS A 71 14.10 9.92 0.92
C LYS A 71 14.74 11.20 1.46
N VAL A 72 13.98 12.01 2.21
CA VAL A 72 14.48 13.28 2.77
C VAL A 72 15.48 13.04 3.92
N LYS A 73 15.30 11.97 4.72
CA LYS A 73 16.25 11.63 5.81
C LYS A 73 17.67 11.29 5.34
N HIS A 74 17.86 10.95 4.07
CA HIS A 74 19.18 10.73 3.48
C HIS A 74 19.76 11.98 2.80
N ARG A 75 19.05 13.10 2.83
CA ARG A 75 19.56 14.39 2.37
C ARG A 75 20.09 15.17 3.56
N CYS A 76 21.13 14.65 4.20
CA CYS A 76 22.00 15.52 4.98
C CYS A 76 22.59 16.53 4.01
N PRO A 77 22.36 17.85 4.15
CA PRO A 77 23.29 18.79 3.57
C PRO A 77 24.54 18.66 4.43
N VAL A 78 25.49 17.81 4.01
CA VAL A 78 26.87 17.95 4.47
C VAL A 78 27.32 19.29 3.90
N ARG A 79 27.06 20.38 4.63
CA ARG A 79 27.75 21.63 4.41
C ARG A 79 29.15 21.38 4.96
N SER A 80 29.99 20.78 4.12
CA SER A 80 31.42 20.69 4.34
C SER A 80 31.93 22.10 4.56
N ASN A 81 32.28 22.37 5.81
CA ASN A 81 33.03 23.54 6.20
C ASN A 81 34.49 23.27 5.81
N THR A 82 34.97 23.86 4.72
CA THR A 82 36.41 23.92 4.41
C THR A 82 36.74 25.25 3.76
N TYR A 83 37.29 26.16 4.58
CA TYR A 83 38.25 27.22 4.27
C TYR A 83 38.20 27.82 2.85
N ALA A 84 37.54 28.97 2.72
CA ALA A 84 37.91 29.93 1.68
C ALA A 84 38.87 30.95 2.31
N ASN A 85 40.15 30.82 1.99
CA ASN A 85 41.10 31.93 2.04
C ASN A 85 40.75 32.93 0.93
#